data_AF-A0AAV5CU20-F1
#
_entry.id   AF-A0AAV5CU20-F1
#
_cell.length_a   1.000
_cell.length_b   1.000
_cell.length_c   1.000
_cell.angle_alpha   90.00
_cell.angle_beta   90.00
_cell.angle_gamma   90.00
#
_symmetry.space_group_name_H-M   'P 1'
#
loop_
_entity.id
_entity.type
_entity.pdbx_description
1 polymer ?
#
loop_
_entity_poly.entity_id
_entity_poly.type
_entity_poly.pdbx_seq_one_letter_code
_entity_poly.pdbx_strand_id
1 'polypeptide(L)'
;MQKIRLNGRDEVKKKHAEDGSSPSSSSDHRRLRALRPVMVIKTLQLRDPAAGEASTDTKIKTADQQQSRKNSNAIDSTILQYLQEWMELYSPCFWTSVFALIQLEQKGEGIKLGISYQASRACCLLILATHVLRALFPQLHERTSYCKYSAFVLSEARGKTGIIMTDNSITEPLLNSSIGQQAEAKRPCPYGRASLLELVTFSWMNPVFATGYKKPLEKNEVPDVDGKDSAELLSDSFKKIIDDVERRHGLSTSSIYKAMFLFIRQKAMINAGFAVFSASASYVGPSLINDLVKFLGGERQYGLKRGYILAVAFLSAKVVETIAQRQWIFGARQLGMRLRAALISHIYQKGLRLSCSSRQKHTSGEIINYMSVDIQRITDVIWYTNYIWMLPIQLSLAVYVLHQNLGVGAWAGLAATLAIMACNIPLTRMQKRLQGKIMVAKDNRMKATTEVLRSMKILKLQAWDMQYLQKLQALRREEYNWLWRSVRLSALTTFIFWGSPAFISSITFGSCILMGIPLTAGTVLSALATFRMLQDPIFTLPDLLSVFAQGKVSADRVAKYLQEEELKYDAVTEVPRDNTDYDVEIDHGIFSWELETTSPTLTDVDFKVKRGMKVAICGNGRLWKI
;
A
#
# COMPACT_ATOMS: atom_id res chain seq x y z
N MET A 1 46.66 32.07 3.83
CA MET A 1 47.45 32.74 2.75
C MET A 1 46.71 32.46 1.45
N GLN A 2 46.39 33.40 0.54
CA GLN A 2 46.52 34.87 0.46
C GLN A 2 45.13 35.49 0.10
N LYS A 3 44.72 36.67 0.62
CA LYS A 3 44.91 38.07 0.10
C LYS A 3 44.33 38.24 -1.33
N ILE A 4 43.51 39.24 -1.72
CA ILE A 4 43.11 40.61 -1.27
C ILE A 4 41.54 40.75 -1.52
N ARG A 5 40.64 41.69 -1.17
CA ARG A 5 40.51 43.18 -0.96
C ARG A 5 40.77 44.02 -2.24
N LEU A 6 40.05 45.07 -2.66
CA LEU A 6 39.00 46.00 -2.14
C LEU A 6 37.80 46.08 -3.16
N ASN A 7 36.60 46.69 -2.99
CA ASN A 7 36.02 47.95 -2.43
C ASN A 7 36.10 49.20 -3.36
N GLY A 8 34.99 49.95 -3.51
CA GLY A 8 34.89 51.22 -4.25
C GLY A 8 33.57 51.96 -4.01
N ARG A 9 33.61 53.29 -3.82
CA ARG A 9 32.47 54.19 -3.51
C ARG A 9 32.87 55.65 -3.78
N ASP A 10 32.06 56.39 -4.52
CA ASP A 10 31.98 57.86 -4.60
C ASP A 10 30.48 58.23 -4.81
N GLU A 11 29.82 59.12 -4.06
CA GLU A 11 29.98 60.58 -3.93
C GLU A 11 29.49 61.35 -5.19
N VAL A 12 28.69 62.44 -5.20
CA VAL A 12 27.67 63.09 -4.34
C VAL A 12 27.46 64.52 -4.91
N LYS A 13 26.22 64.93 -5.25
CA LYS A 13 25.63 66.32 -5.29
C LYS A 13 24.34 66.29 -6.17
N LYS A 14 23.13 66.74 -5.79
CA LYS A 14 22.59 67.85 -4.97
C LYS A 14 22.39 69.18 -5.76
N LYS A 15 21.13 69.50 -6.13
CA LYS A 15 20.57 70.88 -6.10
C LYS A 15 19.03 70.94 -6.20
N HIS A 16 18.48 72.02 -5.61
CA HIS A 16 17.10 72.54 -5.62
C HIS A 16 16.92 73.55 -6.80
N ALA A 17 15.76 74.15 -7.12
CA ALA A 17 14.31 73.91 -6.96
C ALA A 17 13.55 75.06 -7.71
N GLU A 18 12.20 75.04 -7.76
CA GLU A 18 11.29 76.13 -8.24
C GLU A 18 11.43 76.48 -9.75
N ASP A 19 10.43 76.94 -10.52
CA ASP A 19 8.95 77.00 -10.44
C ASP A 19 8.39 76.76 -11.89
N GLY A 20 7.11 76.85 -12.31
CA GLY A 20 5.87 77.33 -11.69
C GLY A 20 4.70 77.46 -12.68
N SER A 21 3.67 78.23 -12.29
CA SER A 21 2.53 78.75 -13.09
C SER A 21 1.40 77.78 -13.56
N SER A 22 0.25 78.40 -13.83
CA SER A 22 -1.05 77.93 -14.39
C SER A 22 -1.64 79.15 -15.17
N PRO A 23 -2.83 79.18 -15.85
CA PRO A 23 -4.02 78.33 -15.71
C PRO A 23 -4.88 78.08 -17.00
N SER A 24 -6.11 77.55 -16.82
CA SER A 24 -7.31 77.66 -17.71
C SER A 24 -7.33 76.86 -19.05
N SER A 25 -8.46 76.56 -19.70
CA SER A 25 -9.87 76.28 -19.29
C SER A 25 -10.68 75.65 -20.47
N SER A 26 -11.97 75.32 -20.29
CA SER A 26 -12.90 74.62 -21.23
C SER A 26 -12.62 73.12 -21.43
N SER A 27 -13.53 72.12 -21.30
CA SER A 27 -14.97 71.91 -21.66
C SER A 27 -15.19 71.50 -23.13
N ASP A 28 -15.94 70.45 -23.48
CA ASP A 28 -16.89 69.64 -22.69
C ASP A 28 -17.22 68.25 -23.34
N HIS A 29 -17.86 67.35 -22.57
CA HIS A 29 -18.66 66.16 -22.98
C HIS A 29 -17.96 65.06 -23.82
N ARG A 30 -18.12 63.74 -23.57
CA ARG A 30 -19.36 63.04 -23.17
C ARG A 30 -19.14 61.58 -22.71
N ARG A 31 -19.75 61.19 -21.58
CA ARG A 31 -20.22 59.82 -21.18
C ARG A 31 -19.26 58.60 -21.25
N LEU A 32 -18.91 58.09 -20.07
CA LEU A 32 -19.03 56.66 -19.74
C LEU A 32 -20.06 56.50 -18.61
N ARG A 33 -20.88 55.43 -18.64
CA ARG A 33 -21.97 55.21 -17.67
C ARG A 33 -21.76 53.88 -16.96
N ALA A 34 -21.76 53.90 -15.63
CA ALA A 34 -21.57 52.69 -14.81
C ALA A 34 -22.73 51.69 -14.97
N LEU A 35 -22.39 50.40 -14.97
CA LEU A 35 -23.35 49.29 -14.86
C LEU A 35 -23.07 48.52 -13.56
N ARG A 36 -24.07 48.46 -12.68
CA ARG A 36 -24.05 47.61 -11.48
C ARG A 36 -24.48 46.17 -11.88
N PRO A 37 -23.89 45.11 -11.29
CA PRO A 37 -24.51 43.79 -11.36
C PRO A 37 -25.81 43.80 -10.53
N VAL A 38 -26.94 43.51 -11.17
CA VAL A 38 -28.24 43.38 -10.48
C VAL A 38 -28.38 41.98 -9.91
N MET A 39 -28.52 41.87 -8.59
CA MET A 39 -28.86 40.61 -7.92
C MET A 39 -30.35 40.33 -8.09
N VAL A 40 -30.70 39.41 -9.00
CA VAL A 40 -32.10 39.01 -9.22
C VAL A 40 -32.55 38.04 -8.13
N ILE A 41 -33.12 38.60 -7.06
CA ILE A 41 -33.88 37.83 -6.07
C ILE A 41 -35.18 37.39 -6.73
N LYS A 42 -35.37 36.09 -6.93
CA LYS A 42 -36.62 35.53 -7.47
C LYS A 42 -37.51 35.09 -6.31
N THR A 43 -38.55 35.88 -6.04
CA THR A 43 -39.55 35.60 -5.00
C THR A 43 -40.31 34.30 -5.31
N LEU A 44 -40.43 33.45 -4.30
CA LEU A 44 -41.37 32.33 -4.29
C LEU A 44 -42.75 32.86 -3.89
N GLN A 45 -43.75 32.65 -4.76
CA GLN A 45 -45.16 32.65 -4.35
C GLN A 45 -45.69 31.22 -4.41
N LEU A 46 -46.64 30.93 -3.53
CA LEU A 46 -47.31 29.64 -3.44
C LEU A 46 -48.25 29.40 -4.64
N ARG A 47 -48.33 28.15 -5.08
CA ARG A 47 -49.46 27.63 -5.87
C ARG A 47 -49.61 26.13 -5.65
N ASP A 48 -50.85 25.67 -5.67
CA ASP A 48 -51.27 24.37 -5.12
C ASP A 48 -50.85 23.14 -5.95
N PRO A 49 -50.81 21.94 -5.32
CA PRO A 49 -50.20 20.75 -5.94
C PRO A 49 -51.18 19.93 -6.79
N ALA A 50 -50.91 19.84 -8.09
CA ALA A 50 -51.42 18.78 -8.96
C ALA A 50 -50.38 18.48 -10.07
N ALA A 51 -50.28 17.21 -10.49
CA ALA A 51 -49.34 16.69 -11.51
C ALA A 51 -47.84 16.90 -11.21
N GLY A 52 -47.21 15.99 -10.45
CA GLY A 52 -45.81 16.14 -10.00
C GLY A 52 -44.89 14.92 -9.92
N GLU A 53 -45.36 13.68 -10.17
CA GLU A 53 -44.57 12.48 -9.81
C GLU A 53 -43.59 11.99 -10.91
N ALA A 54 -43.97 12.02 -12.19
CA ALA A 54 -43.19 11.41 -13.28
C ALA A 54 -41.81 12.07 -13.56
N SER A 55 -41.61 13.34 -13.17
CA SER A 55 -40.35 14.06 -13.45
C SER A 55 -39.26 13.81 -12.39
N THR A 56 -39.68 13.58 -11.15
CA THR A 56 -38.78 13.49 -9.98
C THR A 56 -38.02 12.17 -10.00
N ASP A 57 -38.75 11.09 -10.24
CA ASP A 57 -38.25 9.71 -10.28
C ASP A 57 -37.18 9.51 -11.38
N THR A 58 -37.38 10.13 -12.55
CA THR A 58 -36.43 10.14 -13.66
C THR A 58 -35.11 10.85 -13.30
N LYS A 59 -35.17 11.94 -12.50
CA LYS A 59 -33.97 12.66 -12.04
C LYS A 59 -33.21 11.88 -10.97
N ILE A 60 -33.91 11.22 -10.03
CA ILE A 60 -33.30 10.37 -8.99
C ILE A 60 -32.56 9.20 -9.66
N LYS A 61 -33.22 8.45 -10.55
CA LYS A 61 -32.62 7.33 -11.31
C LYS A 61 -31.38 7.76 -12.13
N THR A 62 -31.38 8.99 -12.67
CA THR A 62 -30.22 9.53 -13.38
C THR A 62 -29.07 9.89 -12.43
N ALA A 63 -29.37 10.46 -11.26
CA ALA A 63 -28.38 10.78 -10.23
C ALA A 63 -27.73 9.50 -9.66
N ASP A 64 -28.52 8.47 -9.35
CA ASP A 64 -28.01 7.18 -8.88
C ASP A 64 -27.17 6.47 -9.95
N GLN A 65 -27.55 6.52 -11.23
CA GLN A 65 -26.67 6.02 -12.29
C GLN A 65 -25.35 6.79 -12.39
N GLN A 66 -25.34 8.11 -12.19
CA GLN A 66 -24.09 8.89 -12.16
C GLN A 66 -23.25 8.61 -10.91
N GLN A 67 -23.87 8.40 -9.74
CA GLN A 67 -23.16 8.07 -8.51
C GLN A 67 -22.63 6.63 -8.54
N SER A 68 -23.41 5.68 -9.07
CA SER A 68 -22.97 4.30 -9.31
C SER A 68 -21.83 4.23 -10.34
N ARG A 69 -21.86 5.05 -11.41
CA ARG A 69 -20.75 5.16 -12.37
C ARG A 69 -19.51 5.83 -11.78
N LYS A 70 -19.67 6.83 -10.89
CA LYS A 70 -18.53 7.37 -10.12
C LYS A 70 -17.92 6.31 -9.20
N ASN A 71 -18.74 5.55 -8.49
CA ASN A 71 -18.28 4.49 -7.60
C ASN A 71 -17.63 3.34 -8.39
N SER A 72 -18.20 2.93 -9.53
CA SER A 72 -17.54 1.98 -10.45
C SER A 72 -16.17 2.53 -10.87
N ASN A 73 -16.11 3.72 -11.46
CA ASN A 73 -14.83 4.29 -11.92
C ASN A 73 -13.80 4.47 -10.78
N ALA A 74 -14.23 4.76 -9.55
CA ALA A 74 -13.37 4.79 -8.37
C ALA A 74 -12.87 3.39 -7.96
N ILE A 75 -13.74 2.38 -7.98
CA ILE A 75 -13.39 0.97 -7.75
C ILE A 75 -12.46 0.48 -8.87
N ASP A 76 -12.79 0.70 -10.14
CA ASP A 76 -12.00 0.35 -11.33
C ASP A 76 -10.62 1.01 -11.31
N SER A 77 -10.51 2.28 -10.92
CA SER A 77 -9.21 2.95 -10.73
C SER A 77 -8.41 2.40 -9.55
N THR A 78 -9.07 1.96 -8.47
CA THR A 78 -8.43 1.31 -7.32
C THR A 78 -7.99 -0.11 -7.67
N ILE A 79 -8.79 -0.84 -8.45
CA ILE A 79 -8.47 -2.16 -9.01
C ILE A 79 -7.34 -2.04 -10.03
N LEU A 80 -7.32 -1.02 -10.89
CA LEU A 80 -6.21 -0.74 -11.79
C LEU A 80 -4.93 -0.38 -11.02
N GLN A 81 -5.03 0.40 -9.95
CA GLN A 81 -3.89 0.70 -9.08
C GLN A 81 -3.36 -0.58 -8.41
N TYR A 82 -4.25 -1.44 -7.89
CA TYR A 82 -3.87 -2.76 -7.39
C TYR A 82 -3.27 -3.66 -8.48
N LEU A 83 -3.84 -3.71 -9.69
CA LEU A 83 -3.30 -4.50 -10.81
C LEU A 83 -1.92 -3.98 -11.26
N GLN A 84 -1.69 -2.68 -11.16
CA GLN A 84 -0.41 -2.05 -11.46
C GLN A 84 0.63 -2.34 -10.36
N GLU A 85 0.23 -2.34 -9.07
CA GLU A 85 1.04 -2.84 -7.96
C GLU A 85 1.30 -4.36 -8.06
N TRP A 86 0.35 -5.16 -8.54
CA TRP A 86 0.51 -6.60 -8.78
C TRP A 86 1.54 -6.91 -9.87
N MET A 87 1.66 -6.07 -10.92
CA MET A 87 2.68 -6.25 -11.96
C MET A 87 4.10 -5.99 -11.45
N GLU A 88 4.28 -5.08 -10.49
CA GLU A 88 5.57 -4.84 -9.80
C GLU A 88 5.93 -5.95 -8.80
N LEU A 89 4.98 -6.80 -8.41
CA LEU A 89 5.09 -7.74 -7.27
C LEU A 89 5.50 -9.18 -7.63
N TYR A 90 5.71 -9.50 -8.92
CA TYR A 90 6.03 -10.87 -9.36
C TYR A 90 7.49 -11.07 -9.79
N SER A 91 8.14 -12.01 -9.10
CA SER A 91 9.52 -12.45 -9.33
C SER A 91 9.79 -12.88 -10.78
N PRO A 92 11.05 -12.75 -11.28
CA PRO A 92 11.48 -13.20 -12.60
C PRO A 92 11.04 -14.63 -13.00
N CYS A 93 10.79 -15.54 -12.05
CA CYS A 93 10.25 -16.87 -12.31
C CYS A 93 8.87 -16.89 -13.00
N PHE A 94 8.09 -15.80 -12.92
CA PHE A 94 6.82 -15.67 -13.63
C PHE A 94 7.05 -15.62 -15.15
N TRP A 95 7.96 -14.76 -15.61
CA TRP A 95 8.25 -14.57 -17.03
C TRP A 95 8.87 -15.80 -17.68
N THR A 96 9.76 -16.53 -16.99
CA THR A 96 10.31 -17.79 -17.52
C THR A 96 9.25 -18.89 -17.61
N SER A 97 8.28 -18.93 -16.68
CA SER A 97 7.15 -19.87 -16.74
C SER A 97 6.19 -19.54 -17.89
N VAL A 98 5.88 -18.25 -18.09
CA VAL A 98 4.94 -17.78 -19.11
C VAL A 98 5.51 -17.94 -20.53
N PHE A 99 6.78 -17.62 -20.76
CA PHE A 99 7.41 -17.84 -22.08
C PHE A 99 7.50 -19.33 -22.46
N ALA A 100 7.75 -20.21 -21.49
CA ALA A 100 7.77 -21.65 -21.71
C ALA A 100 6.39 -22.22 -22.08
N LEU A 101 5.30 -21.67 -21.50
CA LEU A 101 3.93 -22.04 -21.85
C LEU A 101 3.51 -21.50 -23.23
N ILE A 102 3.84 -20.25 -23.56
CA ILE A 102 3.50 -19.64 -24.85
C ILE A 102 4.16 -20.38 -26.04
N GLN A 103 5.31 -21.01 -25.85
CA GLN A 103 5.93 -21.87 -26.86
C GLN A 103 5.28 -23.26 -27.02
N LEU A 104 4.44 -23.70 -26.10
CA LEU A 104 3.78 -25.02 -26.14
C LEU A 104 2.31 -24.96 -26.61
N GLU A 105 1.69 -23.78 -26.68
CA GLU A 105 0.26 -23.60 -26.96
C GLU A 105 -0.02 -22.98 -28.35
N GLN A 106 0.76 -23.38 -29.36
CA GLN A 106 0.58 -23.00 -30.78
C GLN A 106 0.04 -24.19 -31.62
N LYS A 107 -1.07 -24.80 -31.18
CA LYS A 107 -1.76 -25.83 -31.99
C LYS A 107 -3.26 -25.96 -31.68
N GLY A 108 -4.09 -25.33 -32.52
CA GLY A 108 -5.51 -25.68 -32.71
C GLY A 108 -6.50 -25.26 -31.60
N GLU A 109 -7.16 -24.13 -31.82
CA GLU A 109 -8.55 -23.81 -31.44
C GLU A 109 -9.02 -23.90 -29.97
N GLY A 110 -9.58 -22.79 -29.45
CA GLY A 110 -10.55 -22.80 -28.34
C GLY A 110 -10.03 -22.31 -26.99
N ILE A 111 -9.96 -20.99 -26.78
CA ILE A 111 -9.56 -20.40 -25.48
C ILE A 111 -10.67 -20.60 -24.42
N LYS A 112 -10.46 -21.57 -23.52
CA LYS A 112 -11.15 -21.65 -22.22
C LYS A 112 -10.15 -21.41 -21.09
N LEU A 113 -9.84 -20.14 -20.83
CA LEU A 113 -8.83 -19.75 -19.85
C LEU A 113 -9.32 -19.94 -18.40
N GLY A 114 -9.11 -21.14 -17.84
CA GLY A 114 -9.36 -21.36 -16.42
C GLY A 114 -9.11 -22.78 -15.94
N ILE A 115 -7.92 -23.04 -15.39
CA ILE A 115 -7.70 -23.97 -14.27
C ILE A 115 -6.37 -23.67 -13.56
N SER A 116 -6.38 -23.91 -12.26
CA SER A 116 -5.31 -23.71 -11.28
C SER A 116 -3.88 -24.12 -11.71
N TYR A 117 -2.98 -23.14 -11.84
CA TYR A 117 -1.53 -23.32 -11.89
C TYR A 117 -0.96 -24.11 -10.70
N GLN A 118 -1.61 -24.03 -9.53
CA GLN A 118 -1.25 -24.83 -8.35
C GLN A 118 -1.62 -26.31 -8.53
N ALA A 119 -2.77 -26.62 -9.13
CA ALA A 119 -3.17 -28.00 -9.41
C ALA A 119 -2.25 -28.67 -10.44
N SER A 120 -1.82 -27.94 -11.47
CA SER A 120 -0.80 -28.41 -12.42
C SER A 120 0.52 -28.75 -11.71
N ARG A 121 1.05 -27.83 -10.88
CA ARG A 121 2.29 -28.09 -10.10
C ARG A 121 2.13 -29.26 -9.12
N ALA A 122 0.99 -29.38 -8.43
CA ALA A 122 0.72 -30.50 -7.55
C ALA A 122 0.64 -31.84 -8.31
N CYS A 123 -0.05 -31.86 -9.45
CA CYS A 123 -0.15 -33.06 -10.29
C CYS A 123 1.22 -33.50 -10.83
N CYS A 124 2.02 -32.58 -11.38
CA CYS A 124 3.38 -32.88 -11.83
C CYS A 124 4.29 -33.38 -10.70
N LEU A 125 4.17 -32.83 -9.48
CA LEU A 125 4.91 -33.32 -8.31
C LEU A 125 4.44 -34.70 -7.83
N LEU A 126 3.14 -35.00 -7.90
CA LEU A 126 2.57 -36.33 -7.59
C LEU A 126 2.96 -37.39 -8.64
N ILE A 127 3.01 -37.00 -9.91
CA ILE A 127 3.53 -37.83 -11.01
C ILE A 127 5.03 -38.09 -10.79
N LEU A 128 5.84 -37.07 -10.49
CA LEU A 128 7.25 -37.26 -10.14
C LEU A 128 7.41 -38.18 -8.92
N ALA A 129 6.64 -37.97 -7.86
CA ALA A 129 6.69 -38.78 -6.64
C ALA A 129 6.33 -40.25 -6.90
N THR A 130 5.31 -40.53 -7.71
CA THR A 130 4.93 -41.90 -8.07
C THR A 130 5.94 -42.56 -9.01
N HIS A 131 6.57 -41.84 -9.94
CA HIS A 131 7.69 -42.37 -10.73
C HIS A 131 8.94 -42.61 -9.89
N VAL A 132 9.26 -41.74 -8.93
CA VAL A 132 10.38 -41.91 -7.99
C VAL A 132 10.14 -43.10 -7.04
N LEU A 133 8.92 -43.27 -6.50
CA LEU A 133 8.53 -44.46 -5.73
C LEU A 133 8.66 -45.75 -6.56
N ARG A 134 8.25 -45.70 -7.84
CA ARG A 134 8.36 -46.83 -8.78
C ARG A 134 9.81 -47.18 -9.13
N ALA A 135 10.73 -46.22 -9.08
CA ALA A 135 12.17 -46.45 -9.23
C ALA A 135 12.86 -46.91 -7.92
N LEU A 136 12.33 -46.52 -6.76
CA LEU A 136 12.87 -46.86 -5.43
C LEU A 136 12.61 -48.31 -5.01
N PHE A 137 11.48 -48.90 -5.40
CA PHE A 137 11.01 -50.19 -4.85
C PHE A 137 10.62 -51.24 -5.91
N PRO A 138 11.56 -51.75 -6.74
CA PRO A 138 11.27 -52.83 -7.68
C PRO A 138 10.79 -54.13 -7.00
N GLN A 139 11.24 -54.38 -5.76
CA GLN A 139 10.88 -55.56 -4.95
C GLN A 139 9.40 -55.59 -4.49
N LEU A 140 8.63 -54.51 -4.68
CA LEU A 140 7.21 -54.46 -4.31
C LEU A 140 6.26 -54.96 -5.42
N HIS A 141 6.79 -55.29 -6.60
CA HIS A 141 6.00 -55.52 -7.81
C HIS A 141 4.97 -56.67 -7.68
N GLU A 142 5.31 -57.73 -6.96
CA GLU A 142 4.55 -58.99 -6.96
C GLU A 142 3.34 -59.01 -5.99
N ARG A 143 3.22 -58.03 -5.08
CA ARG A 143 2.13 -57.99 -4.07
C ARG A 143 1.11 -56.86 -4.22
N THR A 144 1.26 -55.95 -5.19
CA THR A 144 0.39 -54.74 -5.30
C THR A 144 -0.42 -54.66 -6.61
N SER A 145 -0.65 -55.77 -7.31
CA SER A 145 -1.42 -55.76 -8.58
C SER A 145 -2.91 -55.39 -8.40
N TYR A 146 -3.46 -55.60 -7.20
CA TYR A 146 -4.88 -55.39 -6.88
C TYR A 146 -5.23 -54.07 -6.18
N CYS A 147 -4.26 -53.20 -5.87
CA CYS A 147 -4.51 -51.88 -5.24
C CYS A 147 -4.44 -50.72 -6.25
N LYS A 148 -5.34 -50.73 -7.24
CA LYS A 148 -5.67 -49.54 -8.03
C LYS A 148 -6.89 -48.86 -7.38
N TYR A 149 -6.79 -47.57 -7.08
CA TYR A 149 -7.85 -46.70 -6.52
C TYR A 149 -8.25 -46.89 -5.04
N SER A 150 -7.29 -46.97 -4.09
CA SER A 150 -7.62 -46.85 -2.64
C SER A 150 -6.47 -46.39 -1.72
N ALA A 151 -5.96 -45.15 -1.91
CA ALA A 151 -5.17 -44.46 -0.88
C ALA A 151 -5.24 -42.93 -1.04
N PHE A 152 -5.25 -42.19 0.08
CA PHE A 152 -5.21 -40.72 0.15
C PHE A 152 -6.30 -39.95 -0.62
N VAL A 153 -7.54 -40.47 -0.58
CA VAL A 153 -8.70 -39.60 -0.32
C VAL A 153 -9.08 -39.78 1.14
N LEU A 154 -8.56 -38.91 2.02
CA LEU A 154 -9.17 -38.69 3.33
C LEU A 154 -10.34 -37.73 3.13
N SER A 155 -11.50 -38.31 2.81
CA SER A 155 -12.75 -37.59 2.69
C SER A 155 -13.26 -37.16 4.08
N GLU A 156 -13.57 -35.88 4.24
CA GLU A 156 -14.33 -35.41 5.39
C GLU A 156 -15.79 -35.87 5.24
N ALA A 157 -16.08 -37.08 5.72
CA ALA A 157 -17.37 -37.75 5.58
C ALA A 157 -18.44 -37.15 6.51
N ARG A 158 -18.79 -35.87 6.30
CA ARG A 158 -19.91 -35.22 6.99
C ARG A 158 -21.24 -35.74 6.45
N GLY A 159 -21.85 -36.66 7.18
CA GLY A 159 -23.10 -37.32 6.80
C GLY A 159 -24.25 -36.33 6.62
N LYS A 160 -24.96 -36.42 5.48
CA LYS A 160 -26.22 -35.73 5.25
C LYS A 160 -27.39 -36.56 5.79
N THR A 161 -27.74 -36.41 7.06
CA THR A 161 -29.07 -36.80 7.54
C THR A 161 -30.07 -35.73 7.12
N GLY A 162 -30.65 -35.88 5.94
CA GLY A 162 -31.75 -35.04 5.48
C GLY A 162 -33.03 -35.39 6.21
N ILE A 163 -33.38 -34.62 7.25
CA ILE A 163 -34.71 -34.60 7.83
C ILE A 163 -35.28 -33.19 7.59
N ILE A 164 -36.12 -33.08 6.56
CA ILE A 164 -36.95 -31.89 6.36
C ILE A 164 -38.25 -32.16 7.11
N MET A 165 -38.41 -31.58 8.30
CA MET A 165 -39.73 -31.45 8.90
C MET A 165 -40.49 -30.37 8.15
N THR A 166 -41.40 -30.77 7.26
CA THR A 166 -42.39 -29.86 6.65
C THR A 166 -43.48 -29.56 7.67
N ASP A 167 -43.34 -28.45 8.39
CA ASP A 167 -44.42 -27.97 9.25
C ASP A 167 -45.42 -27.17 8.41
N ASN A 168 -46.66 -27.65 8.33
CA ASN A 168 -47.68 -27.12 7.43
C ASN A 168 -48.51 -26.03 8.11
N SER A 169 -48.14 -24.75 7.94
CA SER A 169 -49.02 -23.62 8.26
C SER A 169 -49.01 -22.56 7.16
N ILE A 170 -50.12 -22.44 6.43
CA ILE A 170 -50.29 -21.49 5.32
C ILE A 170 -50.69 -20.12 5.87
N THR A 171 -49.71 -19.22 6.06
CA THR A 171 -49.91 -17.75 6.10
C THR A 171 -48.59 -17.04 5.85
N GLU A 172 -48.34 -16.60 4.62
CA GLU A 172 -47.29 -15.59 4.33
C GLU A 172 -47.88 -14.17 4.47
N PRO A 173 -47.38 -13.32 5.39
CA PRO A 173 -47.63 -11.91 5.32
C PRO A 173 -46.74 -11.28 4.22
N LEU A 174 -47.36 -10.69 3.19
CA LEU A 174 -46.71 -10.08 2.01
C LEU A 174 -45.80 -8.85 2.31
N LEU A 175 -45.48 -8.58 3.57
CA LEU A 175 -44.58 -7.52 4.02
C LEU A 175 -43.52 -8.10 4.95
N ASN A 176 -42.39 -8.49 4.37
CA ASN A 176 -41.28 -9.09 5.11
C ASN A 176 -40.50 -8.00 5.88
N SER A 177 -40.87 -7.78 7.14
CA SER A 177 -40.29 -6.78 8.05
C SER A 177 -38.81 -7.02 8.38
N SER A 178 -38.24 -8.17 7.99
CA SER A 178 -36.85 -8.56 8.21
C SER A 178 -35.81 -7.59 7.59
N ILE A 179 -36.22 -6.74 6.64
CA ILE A 179 -35.35 -5.71 6.02
C ILE A 179 -34.80 -4.72 7.07
N GLY A 180 -35.50 -4.53 8.20
CA GLY A 180 -35.07 -3.63 9.27
C GLY A 180 -34.25 -4.27 10.40
N GLN A 181 -34.17 -5.61 10.51
CA GLN A 181 -33.65 -6.29 11.71
C GLN A 181 -32.74 -7.51 11.46
N GLN A 182 -32.14 -7.66 10.28
CA GLN A 182 -30.87 -8.37 10.20
C GLN A 182 -29.74 -7.52 10.80
N ALA A 183 -29.59 -7.57 12.13
CA ALA A 183 -28.30 -7.30 12.75
C ALA A 183 -27.27 -8.25 12.14
N GLU A 184 -26.14 -7.74 11.61
CA GLU A 184 -25.17 -8.57 10.88
C GLU A 184 -24.62 -9.69 11.79
N ALA A 185 -25.14 -10.91 11.59
CA ALA A 185 -24.72 -12.09 12.34
C ALA A 185 -23.25 -12.40 12.01
N LYS A 186 -22.37 -12.03 12.95
CA LYS A 186 -20.91 -12.04 12.83
C LYS A 186 -20.40 -13.30 12.12
N ARG A 187 -19.92 -13.13 10.89
CA ARG A 187 -19.60 -14.24 9.98
C ARG A 187 -18.42 -15.03 10.54
N PRO A 188 -18.41 -16.37 10.44
CA PRO A 188 -17.34 -17.18 11.01
C PRO A 188 -16.04 -16.97 10.21
N CYS A 189 -15.08 -16.24 10.80
CA CYS A 189 -13.75 -16.06 10.21
C CYS A 189 -13.02 -17.42 10.08
N PRO A 190 -12.69 -17.90 8.86
CA PRO A 190 -12.00 -19.18 8.70
C PRO A 190 -10.59 -19.15 9.27
N TYR A 191 -9.86 -18.04 9.09
CA TYR A 191 -8.50 -17.85 9.61
C TYR A 191 -8.41 -18.00 11.13
N GLY A 192 -9.41 -17.49 11.87
CA GLY A 192 -9.45 -17.59 13.34
C GLY A 192 -9.83 -18.98 13.88
N ARG A 193 -10.35 -19.88 13.03
CA ARG A 193 -10.79 -21.24 13.38
C ARG A 193 -9.95 -22.36 12.76
N ALA A 194 -9.10 -22.03 11.78
CA ALA A 194 -8.29 -22.98 11.04
C ALA A 194 -7.24 -23.67 11.92
N SER A 195 -6.98 -24.94 11.63
CA SER A 195 -5.92 -25.73 12.27
C SER A 195 -4.52 -25.33 11.77
N LEU A 196 -3.47 -25.73 12.48
CA LEU A 196 -2.09 -25.36 12.13
C LEU A 196 -1.70 -25.79 10.70
N LEU A 197 -2.18 -26.94 10.21
CA LEU A 197 -1.93 -27.39 8.84
C LEU A 197 -2.62 -26.49 7.81
N GLU A 198 -3.82 -26.00 8.12
CA GLU A 198 -4.57 -25.10 7.25
C GLU A 198 -3.97 -23.68 7.23
N LEU A 199 -3.45 -23.19 8.36
CA LEU A 199 -2.65 -21.94 8.39
C LEU A 199 -1.35 -22.09 7.58
N VAL A 200 -0.67 -23.24 7.68
CA VAL A 200 0.59 -23.51 6.95
C VAL A 200 0.37 -23.58 5.43
N THR A 201 -0.73 -24.21 5.00
CA THR A 201 -1.07 -24.45 3.58
C THR A 201 -1.97 -23.38 2.96
N PHE A 202 -2.51 -22.45 3.76
CA PHE A 202 -3.54 -21.46 3.39
C PHE A 202 -4.86 -22.06 2.87
N SER A 203 -5.13 -23.34 3.13
CA SER A 203 -6.35 -24.03 2.67
C SER A 203 -7.65 -23.44 3.20
N TRP A 204 -7.61 -22.69 4.31
CA TRP A 204 -8.75 -21.94 4.85
C TRP A 204 -9.33 -20.90 3.87
N MET A 205 -8.58 -20.51 2.83
CA MET A 205 -9.07 -19.65 1.74
C MET A 205 -9.82 -20.42 0.64
N ASN A 206 -9.70 -21.75 0.57
CA ASN A 206 -10.29 -22.56 -0.50
C ASN A 206 -11.82 -22.39 -0.66
N PRO A 207 -12.63 -22.25 0.41
CA PRO A 207 -14.07 -22.01 0.25
C PRO A 207 -14.39 -20.68 -0.47
N VAL A 208 -13.60 -19.63 -0.20
CA VAL A 208 -13.76 -18.32 -0.85
C VAL A 208 -13.37 -18.41 -2.32
N PHE A 209 -12.25 -19.07 -2.64
CA PHE A 209 -11.84 -19.30 -4.03
C PHE A 209 -12.84 -20.19 -4.80
N ALA A 210 -13.41 -21.22 -4.16
CA ALA A 210 -14.43 -22.08 -4.75
C ALA A 210 -15.77 -21.37 -5.01
N THR A 211 -16.04 -20.30 -4.27
CA THR A 211 -17.21 -19.41 -4.50
C THR A 211 -16.90 -18.42 -5.63
N GLY A 212 -15.76 -17.73 -5.55
CA GLY A 212 -15.29 -16.77 -6.55
C GLY A 212 -15.00 -17.35 -7.95
N TYR A 213 -14.80 -18.67 -8.05
CA TYR A 213 -14.73 -19.37 -9.34
C TYR A 213 -16.12 -19.60 -9.98
N LYS A 214 -17.19 -19.67 -9.17
CA LYS A 214 -18.56 -19.93 -9.64
C LYS A 214 -19.33 -18.67 -9.98
N LYS A 215 -19.08 -17.58 -9.25
CA LYS A 215 -19.65 -16.24 -9.51
C LYS A 215 -18.72 -15.14 -8.98
N PRO A 216 -18.86 -13.88 -9.43
CA PRO A 216 -18.20 -12.74 -8.79
C PRO A 216 -18.54 -12.68 -7.30
N LEU A 217 -17.52 -12.43 -6.46
CA LEU A 217 -17.69 -12.36 -5.01
C LEU A 217 -18.44 -11.09 -4.60
N GLU A 218 -19.52 -11.27 -3.85
CA GLU A 218 -20.28 -10.19 -3.23
C GLU A 218 -19.75 -9.88 -1.79
N LYS A 219 -20.05 -8.68 -1.26
CA LYS A 219 -19.56 -8.24 0.07
C LYS A 219 -19.94 -9.20 1.21
N ASN A 220 -21.11 -9.80 1.13
CA ASN A 220 -21.66 -10.79 2.07
C ASN A 220 -20.91 -12.14 2.07
N GLU A 221 -20.12 -12.45 1.03
CA GLU A 221 -19.35 -13.70 0.89
C GLU A 221 -17.88 -13.55 1.31
N VAL A 222 -17.40 -12.32 1.47
CA VAL A 222 -16.10 -12.04 2.07
C VAL A 222 -16.18 -12.34 3.58
N PRO A 223 -15.35 -13.22 4.14
CA PRO A 223 -15.41 -13.52 5.56
C PRO A 223 -15.01 -12.33 6.43
N ASP A 224 -15.68 -12.17 7.57
CA ASP A 224 -15.34 -11.17 8.58
C ASP A 224 -13.92 -11.39 9.13
N VAL A 225 -13.29 -10.31 9.60
CA VAL A 225 -11.93 -10.30 10.17
C VAL A 225 -11.92 -11.05 11.53
N ASP A 226 -10.82 -11.74 11.85
CA ASP A 226 -10.65 -12.36 13.18
C ASP A 226 -10.77 -11.32 14.30
N GLY A 227 -11.34 -11.69 15.44
CA GLY A 227 -11.57 -10.77 16.55
C GLY A 227 -10.28 -10.05 17.00
N LYS A 228 -9.15 -10.77 16.99
CA LYS A 228 -7.81 -10.26 17.35
C LYS A 228 -7.26 -9.21 16.38
N ASP A 229 -7.81 -9.15 15.16
CA ASP A 229 -7.41 -8.23 14.09
C ASP A 229 -8.49 -7.16 13.83
N SER A 230 -9.51 -7.07 14.70
CA SER A 230 -10.54 -6.02 14.65
C SER A 230 -9.95 -4.64 14.97
N ALA A 231 -10.44 -3.61 14.28
CA ALA A 231 -9.95 -2.23 14.46
C ALA A 231 -10.13 -1.73 15.90
N GLU A 232 -11.20 -2.16 16.58
CA GLU A 232 -11.49 -1.91 17.99
C GLU A 232 -10.34 -2.40 18.89
N LEU A 233 -10.09 -3.72 18.97
CA LEU A 233 -9.04 -4.28 19.83
C LEU A 233 -7.64 -3.78 19.46
N LEU A 234 -7.37 -3.50 18.18
CA LEU A 234 -6.10 -2.94 17.73
C LEU A 234 -5.93 -1.47 18.15
N SER A 235 -6.97 -0.65 18.05
CA SER A 235 -6.98 0.74 18.52
C SER A 235 -6.80 0.80 20.04
N ASP A 236 -7.49 -0.06 20.77
CA ASP A 236 -7.43 -0.17 22.23
C ASP A 236 -6.04 -0.64 22.72
N SER A 237 -5.45 -1.61 22.02
CA SER A 237 -4.10 -2.10 22.29
C SER A 237 -3.02 -1.06 21.98
N PHE A 238 -3.19 -0.31 20.89
CA PHE A 238 -2.28 0.80 20.56
C PHE A 238 -2.41 1.95 21.56
N LYS A 239 -3.63 2.26 22.03
CA LYS A 239 -3.88 3.28 23.06
C LYS A 239 -3.19 2.92 24.37
N LYS A 240 -3.37 1.71 24.88
CA LYS A 240 -2.72 1.24 26.12
C LYS A 240 -1.18 1.33 26.05
N ILE A 241 -0.61 1.25 24.85
CA ILE A 241 0.84 1.46 24.63
C ILE A 241 1.18 2.95 24.56
N ILE A 242 0.40 3.80 23.88
CA ILE A 242 0.70 5.24 23.81
C ILE A 242 0.62 5.89 25.20
N ASP A 243 -0.43 5.56 25.97
CA ASP A 243 -0.63 6.01 27.35
C ASP A 243 0.55 5.63 28.27
N ASP A 244 1.13 4.42 28.10
CA ASP A 244 2.29 3.95 28.89
C ASP A 244 3.62 4.60 28.48
N VAL A 245 3.82 4.90 27.19
CA VAL A 245 5.03 5.59 26.75
C VAL A 245 4.97 7.07 27.15
N GLU A 246 3.81 7.72 27.02
CA GLU A 246 3.57 9.12 27.38
C GLU A 246 3.83 9.38 28.87
N ARG A 247 3.24 8.57 29.77
CA ARG A 247 3.48 8.66 31.22
C ARG A 247 4.95 8.56 31.64
N ARG A 248 5.82 8.01 30.79
CA ARG A 248 7.25 7.79 31.07
C ARG A 248 8.20 8.75 30.33
N HIS A 249 7.77 9.42 29.26
CA HIS A 249 8.64 10.22 28.37
C HIS A 249 8.00 11.52 27.85
N GLY A 250 6.74 11.81 28.22
CA GLY A 250 5.93 12.87 27.63
C GLY A 250 5.41 12.55 26.22
N LEU A 251 4.45 13.34 25.76
CA LEU A 251 3.97 13.29 24.38
C LEU A 251 5.00 13.97 23.46
N SER A 252 5.59 13.19 22.57
CA SER A 252 6.70 13.60 21.70
C SER A 252 6.70 12.74 20.44
N THR A 253 7.18 13.29 19.33
CA THR A 253 7.44 12.52 18.09
C THR A 253 8.23 11.22 18.38
N SER A 254 9.19 11.26 19.32
CA SER A 254 9.97 10.09 19.73
C SER A 254 9.13 9.04 20.49
N SER A 255 8.21 9.45 21.38
CA SER A 255 7.33 8.51 22.09
C SER A 255 6.32 7.84 21.15
N ILE A 256 5.85 8.55 20.11
CA ILE A 256 4.97 7.98 19.08
C ILE A 256 5.70 6.91 18.25
N TYR A 257 6.92 7.19 17.77
CA TYR A 257 7.76 6.17 17.11
C TYR A 257 7.99 4.94 18.01
N LYS A 258 8.24 5.16 19.31
CA LYS A 258 8.43 4.10 20.31
C LYS A 258 7.16 3.27 20.53
N ALA A 259 5.98 3.90 20.59
CA ALA A 259 4.69 3.21 20.68
C ALA A 259 4.40 2.36 19.44
N MET A 260 4.60 2.90 18.23
CA MET A 260 4.48 2.17 16.96
C MET A 260 5.41 0.94 16.91
N PHE A 261 6.66 1.08 17.33
CA PHE A 261 7.60 -0.04 17.41
C PHE A 261 7.17 -1.10 18.45
N LEU A 262 6.77 -0.68 19.65
CA LEU A 262 6.35 -1.58 20.73
C LEU A 262 5.11 -2.41 20.35
N PHE A 263 4.14 -1.80 19.65
CA PHE A 263 2.94 -2.45 19.13
C PHE A 263 3.25 -3.57 18.12
N ILE A 264 4.16 -3.33 17.17
CA ILE A 264 4.51 -4.34 16.15
C ILE A 264 5.50 -5.41 16.63
N ARG A 265 6.34 -5.08 17.64
CA ARG A 265 7.52 -5.86 18.08
C ARG A 265 7.30 -7.37 18.19
N GLN A 266 6.29 -7.82 18.95
CA GLN A 266 6.12 -9.25 19.25
C GLN A 266 5.84 -10.08 17.98
N LYS A 267 5.02 -9.55 17.06
CA LYS A 267 4.71 -10.20 15.78
C LYS A 267 5.85 -10.02 14.78
N ALA A 268 6.57 -8.89 14.81
CA ALA A 268 7.76 -8.66 14.00
C ALA A 268 8.87 -9.69 14.29
N MET A 269 9.12 -10.03 15.56
CA MET A 269 10.12 -11.05 15.94
C MET A 269 9.78 -12.44 15.39
N ILE A 270 8.50 -12.84 15.45
CA ILE A 270 8.02 -14.11 14.87
C ILE A 270 8.20 -14.10 13.34
N ASN A 271 7.87 -12.98 12.69
CA ASN A 271 8.04 -12.81 11.24
C ASN A 271 9.52 -12.90 10.83
N ALA A 272 10.41 -12.28 11.62
CA ALA A 272 11.85 -12.34 11.40
C ALA A 272 12.39 -13.77 11.53
N GLY A 273 11.90 -14.57 12.49
CA GLY A 273 12.23 -15.99 12.60
C GLY A 273 11.93 -16.78 11.32
N PHE A 274 10.73 -16.61 10.73
CA PHE A 274 10.38 -17.23 9.45
C PHE A 274 11.22 -16.72 8.28
N ALA A 275 11.55 -15.41 8.24
CA ALA A 275 12.40 -14.85 7.20
C ALA A 275 13.87 -15.31 7.31
N VAL A 276 14.44 -15.45 8.52
CA VAL A 276 15.75 -16.10 8.74
C VAL A 276 15.71 -17.54 8.22
N PHE A 277 14.70 -18.32 8.62
CA PHE A 277 14.62 -19.74 8.26
C PHE A 277 14.44 -19.95 6.75
N SER A 278 13.65 -19.08 6.10
CA SER A 278 13.52 -19.02 4.64
C SER A 278 14.85 -18.67 3.94
N ALA A 279 15.58 -17.68 4.47
CA ALA A 279 16.89 -17.28 3.95
C ALA A 279 17.93 -18.40 4.12
N SER A 280 18.03 -19.05 5.29
CA SER A 280 18.94 -20.17 5.49
C SER A 280 18.62 -21.36 4.58
N ALA A 281 17.34 -21.73 4.45
CA ALA A 281 16.92 -22.88 3.65
C ALA A 281 17.14 -22.68 2.14
N SER A 282 17.07 -21.45 1.62
CA SER A 282 17.28 -21.20 0.19
C SER A 282 18.71 -21.50 -0.27
N TYR A 283 19.72 -21.14 0.53
CA TYR A 283 21.14 -21.39 0.24
C TYR A 283 21.57 -22.86 0.38
N VAL A 284 20.77 -23.71 1.06
CA VAL A 284 20.99 -25.17 1.09
C VAL A 284 20.92 -25.77 -0.33
N GLY A 285 20.12 -25.18 -1.22
CA GLY A 285 20.08 -25.57 -2.63
C GLY A 285 21.47 -25.45 -3.30
N PRO A 286 22.00 -24.22 -3.48
CA PRO A 286 23.34 -23.97 -3.98
C PRO A 286 24.46 -24.76 -3.31
N SER A 287 24.46 -24.91 -1.98
CA SER A 287 25.53 -25.66 -1.29
C SER A 287 25.53 -27.15 -1.67
N LEU A 288 24.35 -27.78 -1.81
CA LEU A 288 24.24 -29.21 -2.11
C LEU A 288 24.32 -29.55 -3.61
N ILE A 289 24.21 -28.57 -4.52
CA ILE A 289 24.33 -28.80 -5.97
C ILE A 289 25.66 -29.44 -6.36
N ASN A 290 26.77 -29.02 -5.73
CA ASN A 290 28.10 -29.53 -6.07
C ASN A 290 28.22 -31.03 -5.75
N ASP A 291 27.82 -31.43 -4.55
CA ASP A 291 27.84 -32.84 -4.12
C ASP A 291 26.83 -33.70 -4.89
N LEU A 292 25.70 -33.11 -5.32
CA LEU A 292 24.71 -33.81 -6.15
C LEU A 292 25.27 -34.12 -7.54
N VAL A 293 26.01 -33.19 -8.14
CA VAL A 293 26.67 -33.40 -9.42
C VAL A 293 27.83 -34.39 -9.30
N LYS A 294 28.59 -34.40 -8.19
CA LYS A 294 29.63 -35.44 -7.94
C LYS A 294 29.05 -36.85 -7.79
N PHE A 295 27.93 -36.98 -7.06
CA PHE A 295 27.20 -38.25 -6.98
C PHE A 295 26.72 -38.73 -8.35
N LEU A 296 26.10 -37.84 -9.13
CA LEU A 296 25.65 -38.16 -10.51
C LEU A 296 26.81 -38.41 -11.48
N GLY A 297 28.00 -37.85 -11.21
CA GLY A 297 29.24 -38.09 -11.95
C GLY A 297 29.89 -39.45 -11.68
N GLY A 298 29.33 -40.28 -10.79
CA GLY A 298 29.79 -41.65 -10.56
C GLY A 298 31.03 -41.79 -9.65
N GLU A 299 31.35 -40.76 -8.85
CA GLU A 299 32.41 -40.86 -7.85
C GLU A 299 32.11 -42.00 -6.85
N ARG A 300 32.87 -43.10 -6.92
CA ARG A 300 32.62 -44.37 -6.18
C ARG A 300 32.53 -44.23 -4.65
N GLN A 301 32.90 -43.09 -4.07
CA GLN A 301 32.73 -42.80 -2.64
C GLN A 301 31.27 -42.49 -2.24
N TYR A 302 30.39 -42.18 -3.18
CA TYR A 302 28.97 -41.88 -2.93
C TYR A 302 28.08 -43.12 -3.16
N GLY A 303 28.08 -44.04 -2.21
CA GLY A 303 27.13 -45.16 -2.22
C GLY A 303 25.66 -44.68 -2.21
N LEU A 304 24.76 -45.43 -2.86
CA LEU A 304 23.36 -45.07 -3.15
C LEU A 304 22.60 -44.41 -1.97
N LYS A 305 22.82 -44.89 -0.73
CA LYS A 305 22.24 -44.32 0.49
C LYS A 305 22.52 -42.80 0.62
N ARG A 306 23.75 -42.36 0.32
CA ARG A 306 24.18 -40.95 0.40
C ARG A 306 23.51 -40.09 -0.66
N GLY A 307 23.30 -40.62 -1.87
CA GLY A 307 22.54 -39.97 -2.93
C GLY A 307 21.07 -39.75 -2.56
N TYR A 308 20.40 -40.76 -1.99
CA TYR A 308 19.02 -40.61 -1.51
C TYR A 308 18.90 -39.62 -0.35
N ILE A 309 19.82 -39.65 0.62
CA ILE A 309 19.88 -38.66 1.70
C ILE A 309 20.00 -37.24 1.12
N LEU A 310 20.85 -37.04 0.12
CA LEU A 310 21.07 -35.75 -0.52
C LEU A 310 19.82 -35.24 -1.28
N ALA A 311 19.12 -36.12 -2.00
CA ALA A 311 17.87 -35.79 -2.67
C ALA A 311 16.75 -35.43 -1.69
N VAL A 312 16.62 -36.18 -0.58
CA VAL A 312 15.65 -35.88 0.50
C VAL A 312 16.01 -34.58 1.23
N ALA A 313 17.30 -34.31 1.48
CA ALA A 313 17.76 -33.05 2.04
C ALA A 313 17.41 -31.86 1.12
N PHE A 314 17.67 -31.97 -0.18
CA PHE A 314 17.32 -30.92 -1.15
C PHE A 314 15.80 -30.67 -1.23
N LEU A 315 15.00 -31.74 -1.29
CA LEU A 315 13.54 -31.63 -1.31
C LEU A 315 12.98 -31.01 -0.02
N SER A 316 13.42 -31.47 1.14
CA SER A 316 12.99 -30.94 2.44
C SER A 316 13.38 -29.47 2.61
N ALA A 317 14.60 -29.09 2.22
CA ALA A 317 15.04 -27.70 2.22
C ALA A 317 14.16 -26.81 1.33
N LYS A 318 13.79 -27.25 0.11
CA LYS A 318 12.90 -26.47 -0.78
C LYS A 318 11.44 -26.40 -0.29
N VAL A 319 10.94 -27.44 0.38
CA VAL A 319 9.63 -27.39 1.06
C VAL A 319 9.67 -26.40 2.24
N VAL A 320 10.69 -26.47 3.08
CA VAL A 320 10.91 -25.57 4.22
C VAL A 320 11.05 -24.11 3.77
N GLU A 321 11.90 -23.84 2.77
CA GLU A 321 12.09 -22.52 2.17
C GLU A 321 10.75 -21.94 1.70
N THR A 322 9.97 -22.73 0.95
CA THR A 322 8.70 -22.30 0.37
C THR A 322 7.66 -21.98 1.46
N ILE A 323 7.52 -22.85 2.47
CA ILE A 323 6.58 -22.62 3.58
C ILE A 323 7.00 -21.38 4.37
N ALA A 324 8.26 -21.30 4.80
CA ALA A 324 8.78 -20.17 5.57
C ALA A 324 8.66 -18.84 4.79
N GLN A 325 8.90 -18.86 3.47
CA GLN A 325 8.74 -17.70 2.59
C GLN A 325 7.29 -17.19 2.60
N ARG A 326 6.31 -18.08 2.46
CA ARG A 326 4.89 -17.69 2.43
C ARG A 326 4.41 -17.20 3.80
N GLN A 327 4.88 -17.81 4.89
CA GLN A 327 4.53 -17.39 6.24
C GLN A 327 5.08 -16.00 6.60
N TRP A 328 6.35 -15.67 6.27
CA TRP A 328 6.86 -14.30 6.55
C TRP A 328 6.24 -13.24 5.64
N ILE A 329 5.91 -13.58 4.38
CA ILE A 329 5.20 -12.68 3.46
C ILE A 329 3.80 -12.36 3.99
N PHE A 330 3.06 -13.38 4.45
CA PHE A 330 1.73 -13.19 5.02
C PHE A 330 1.80 -12.40 6.34
N GLY A 331 2.70 -12.77 7.25
CA GLY A 331 2.87 -12.11 8.54
C GLY A 331 3.29 -10.65 8.41
N ALA A 332 4.17 -10.30 7.46
CA ALA A 332 4.55 -8.91 7.18
C ALA A 332 3.35 -8.08 6.70
N ARG A 333 2.52 -8.63 5.81
CA ARG A 333 1.28 -7.96 5.33
C ARG A 333 0.25 -7.80 6.44
N GLN A 334 0.03 -8.84 7.24
CA GLN A 334 -0.89 -8.80 8.39
C GLN A 334 -0.42 -7.77 9.43
N LEU A 335 0.89 -7.67 9.66
CA LEU A 335 1.48 -6.68 10.58
C LEU A 335 1.32 -5.24 10.06
N GLY A 336 1.52 -5.02 8.77
CA GLY A 336 1.21 -3.74 8.11
C GLY A 336 -0.26 -3.36 8.27
N MET A 337 -1.19 -4.28 7.99
CA MET A 337 -2.63 -4.05 8.13
C MET A 337 -3.06 -3.79 9.59
N ARG A 338 -2.46 -4.47 10.58
CA ARG A 338 -2.72 -4.19 12.00
C ARG A 338 -2.31 -2.77 12.39
N LEU A 339 -1.13 -2.31 11.96
CA LEU A 339 -0.71 -0.93 12.20
C LEU A 339 -1.59 0.08 11.41
N ARG A 340 -1.97 -0.25 10.17
CA ARG A 340 -2.90 0.57 9.37
C ARG A 340 -4.22 0.82 10.11
N ALA A 341 -4.84 -0.24 10.62
CA ALA A 341 -6.10 -0.16 11.36
C ALA A 341 -5.97 0.66 12.65
N ALA A 342 -4.93 0.42 13.45
CA ALA A 342 -4.68 1.16 14.68
C ALA A 342 -4.45 2.67 14.43
N LEU A 343 -3.58 3.02 13.47
CA LEU A 343 -3.27 4.42 13.15
C LEU A 343 -4.46 5.17 12.53
N ILE A 344 -5.26 4.53 11.66
CA ILE A 344 -6.47 5.16 11.10
C ILE A 344 -7.48 5.43 12.23
N SER A 345 -7.71 4.46 13.11
CA SER A 345 -8.63 4.61 14.24
C SER A 345 -8.20 5.73 15.19
N HIS A 346 -6.89 5.84 15.47
CA HIS A 346 -6.34 6.91 16.32
C HIS A 346 -6.37 8.29 15.65
N ILE A 347 -6.05 8.41 14.36
CA ILE A 347 -6.19 9.68 13.62
C ILE A 347 -7.65 10.11 13.54
N TYR A 348 -8.59 9.18 13.33
CA TYR A 348 -10.02 9.48 13.33
C TYR A 348 -10.51 9.94 14.71
N GLN A 349 -10.14 9.24 15.78
CA GLN A 349 -10.46 9.66 17.16
C GLN A 349 -9.86 11.02 17.49
N LYS A 350 -8.57 11.27 17.16
CA LYS A 350 -7.91 12.58 17.33
C LYS A 350 -8.68 13.68 16.60
N GLY A 351 -9.08 13.44 15.36
CA GLY A 351 -9.84 14.39 14.53
C GLY A 351 -11.21 14.78 15.10
N LEU A 352 -11.83 13.92 15.93
CA LEU A 352 -13.06 14.24 16.66
C LEU A 352 -12.82 15.08 17.93
N ARG A 353 -11.57 15.21 18.39
CA ARG A 353 -11.20 15.86 19.66
C ARG A 353 -10.34 17.10 19.51
N LEU A 354 -9.81 17.39 18.32
CA LEU A 354 -8.96 18.58 18.07
C LEU A 354 -9.61 19.87 18.55
N SER A 355 -8.79 20.73 19.17
CA SER A 355 -9.14 22.11 19.49
C SER A 355 -9.56 22.89 18.24
N CYS A 356 -10.38 23.93 18.41
CA CYS A 356 -10.81 24.76 17.28
C CYS A 356 -9.65 25.51 16.59
N SER A 357 -8.54 25.76 17.30
CA SER A 357 -7.30 26.28 16.70
C SER A 357 -6.58 25.21 15.89
N SER A 358 -6.29 24.05 16.48
CA SER A 358 -5.63 22.92 15.79
C SER A 358 -6.41 22.41 14.58
N ARG A 359 -7.74 22.45 14.62
CA ARG A 359 -8.60 22.11 13.48
C ARG A 359 -8.55 23.14 12.34
N GLN A 360 -8.08 24.36 12.59
CA GLN A 360 -7.78 25.35 11.53
C GLN A 360 -6.37 25.16 10.94
N LYS A 361 -5.41 24.63 11.73
CA LYS A 361 -4.05 24.28 11.26
C LYS A 361 -4.04 23.15 10.22
N HIS A 362 -5.05 22.26 10.22
CA HIS A 362 -5.15 21.08 9.36
C HIS A 362 -6.45 21.03 8.56
N THR A 363 -6.38 21.10 7.23
CA THR A 363 -7.57 20.96 6.38
C THR A 363 -8.08 19.52 6.37
N SER A 364 -9.39 19.33 6.15
CA SER A 364 -9.99 17.99 6.02
C SER A 364 -9.34 17.14 4.92
N GLY A 365 -8.80 17.77 3.87
CA GLY A 365 -8.04 17.09 2.81
C GLY A 365 -6.70 16.54 3.30
N GLU A 366 -6.00 17.25 4.18
CA GLU A 366 -4.75 16.78 4.78
C GLU A 366 -4.99 15.64 5.78
N ILE A 367 -6.06 15.70 6.58
CA ILE A 367 -6.44 14.61 7.49
C ILE A 367 -6.79 13.34 6.69
N ILE A 368 -7.48 13.48 5.54
CA ILE A 368 -7.70 12.37 4.60
C ILE A 368 -6.39 11.87 3.99
N ASN A 369 -5.44 12.76 3.64
CA ASN A 369 -4.11 12.36 3.16
C ASN A 369 -3.32 11.59 4.23
N TYR A 370 -3.43 11.97 5.51
CA TYR A 370 -2.82 11.24 6.62
C TYR A 370 -3.36 9.80 6.68
N MET A 371 -4.68 9.63 6.66
CA MET A 371 -5.34 8.32 6.72
C MET A 371 -5.11 7.44 5.48
N SER A 372 -4.99 8.03 4.29
CA SER A 372 -4.86 7.30 3.03
C SER A 372 -3.40 7.04 2.64
N VAL A 373 -2.62 8.10 2.44
CA VAL A 373 -1.29 8.08 1.81
C VAL A 373 -0.16 7.96 2.85
N ASP A 374 -0.19 8.74 3.93
CA ASP A 374 0.92 8.74 4.89
C ASP A 374 0.95 7.45 5.71
N ILE A 375 -0.20 6.98 6.19
CA ILE A 375 -0.28 5.64 6.83
C ILE A 375 0.14 4.53 5.88
N GLN A 376 -0.19 4.60 4.57
CA GLN A 376 0.27 3.57 3.63
C GLN A 376 1.79 3.49 3.61
N ARG A 377 2.48 4.62 3.39
CA ARG A 377 3.95 4.73 3.40
C ARG A 377 4.57 4.25 4.72
N ILE A 378 3.93 4.52 5.85
CA ILE A 378 4.34 4.02 7.17
C ILE A 378 4.26 2.48 7.22
N THR A 379 3.21 1.89 6.64
CA THR A 379 3.02 0.43 6.64
C THR A 379 3.84 -0.29 5.57
N ASP A 380 4.17 0.37 4.46
CA ASP A 380 5.09 -0.15 3.44
C ASP A 380 6.48 -0.39 4.04
N VAL A 381 6.93 0.49 4.96
CA VAL A 381 8.19 0.31 5.70
C VAL A 381 8.22 -1.04 6.42
N ILE A 382 7.11 -1.53 7.00
CA ILE A 382 7.08 -2.84 7.71
C ILE A 382 7.44 -3.99 6.77
N TRP A 383 6.93 -3.97 5.53
CA TRP A 383 7.28 -4.97 4.52
C TRP A 383 8.79 -4.94 4.25
N TYR A 384 9.31 -3.76 3.93
CA TYR A 384 10.72 -3.55 3.57
C TYR A 384 11.72 -3.65 4.75
N THR A 385 11.27 -3.52 6.01
CA THR A 385 12.12 -3.73 7.21
C THR A 385 12.69 -5.15 7.24
N ASN A 386 11.97 -6.16 6.77
CA ASN A 386 12.47 -7.54 6.71
C ASN A 386 13.69 -7.65 5.80
N TYR A 387 13.73 -6.90 4.69
CA TYR A 387 14.87 -6.91 3.78
C TYR A 387 16.13 -6.30 4.39
N ILE A 388 16.05 -5.24 5.20
CA ILE A 388 17.23 -4.54 5.74
C ILE A 388 18.16 -5.47 6.55
N TRP A 389 17.61 -6.32 7.42
CA TRP A 389 18.41 -7.24 8.23
C TRP A 389 18.61 -8.61 7.55
N MET A 390 17.73 -9.00 6.62
CA MET A 390 17.91 -10.22 5.81
C MET A 390 19.05 -10.05 4.79
N LEU A 391 19.24 -8.84 4.25
CA LEU A 391 20.31 -8.45 3.32
C LEU A 391 21.72 -8.91 3.74
N PRO A 392 22.25 -8.53 4.92
CA PRO A 392 23.58 -8.97 5.35
C PRO A 392 23.65 -10.49 5.57
N ILE A 393 22.57 -11.14 6.03
CA ILE A 393 22.52 -12.59 6.20
C ILE A 393 22.64 -13.31 4.85
N GLN A 394 21.87 -12.87 3.84
CA GLN A 394 21.93 -13.40 2.48
C GLN A 394 23.30 -13.16 1.84
N LEU A 395 23.88 -11.97 2.01
CA LEU A 395 25.23 -11.66 1.52
C LEU A 395 26.29 -12.56 2.19
N SER A 396 26.24 -12.75 3.51
CA SER A 396 27.17 -13.63 4.23
C SER A 396 27.04 -15.10 3.79
N LEU A 397 25.81 -15.60 3.61
CA LEU A 397 25.56 -16.95 3.10
C LEU A 397 26.03 -17.11 1.64
N ALA A 398 25.84 -16.10 0.80
CA ALA A 398 26.32 -16.11 -0.58
C ALA A 398 27.85 -16.14 -0.66
N VAL A 399 28.54 -15.29 0.11
CA VAL A 399 30.02 -15.29 0.18
C VAL A 399 30.54 -16.62 0.74
N TYR A 400 29.89 -17.19 1.77
CA TYR A 400 30.25 -18.51 2.30
C TYR A 400 30.12 -19.61 1.25
N VAL A 401 28.98 -19.71 0.55
CA VAL A 401 28.76 -20.74 -0.50
C VAL A 401 29.71 -20.55 -1.68
N LEU A 402 29.98 -19.31 -2.11
CA LEU A 402 30.97 -19.03 -3.16
C LEU A 402 32.39 -19.44 -2.72
N HIS A 403 32.80 -19.13 -1.49
CA HIS A 403 34.12 -19.51 -0.97
C HIS A 403 34.27 -21.04 -0.85
N GLN A 404 33.22 -21.76 -0.46
CA GLN A 404 33.22 -23.23 -0.43
C GLN A 404 33.34 -23.87 -1.83
N ASN A 405 32.84 -23.22 -2.88
CA ASN A 405 32.81 -23.79 -4.24
C ASN A 405 33.90 -23.27 -5.18
N LEU A 406 34.48 -22.10 -4.92
CA LEU A 406 35.47 -21.43 -5.79
C LEU A 406 36.76 -21.01 -5.05
N GLY A 407 36.84 -21.20 -3.73
CA GLY A 407 37.99 -20.75 -2.93
C GLY A 407 38.28 -19.25 -3.13
N VAL A 408 39.52 -18.92 -3.44
CA VAL A 408 39.95 -17.53 -3.71
C VAL A 408 39.23 -16.89 -4.91
N GLY A 409 38.70 -17.68 -5.84
CA GLY A 409 37.88 -17.20 -6.96
C GLY A 409 36.58 -16.51 -6.53
N ALA A 410 36.11 -16.76 -5.30
CA ALA A 410 34.96 -16.06 -4.73
C ALA A 410 35.18 -14.54 -4.62
N TRP A 411 36.42 -14.08 -4.43
CA TRP A 411 36.75 -12.64 -4.41
C TRP A 411 36.58 -11.98 -5.78
N ALA A 412 36.89 -12.68 -6.88
CA ALA A 412 36.64 -12.19 -8.23
C ALA A 412 35.13 -12.05 -8.50
N GLY A 413 34.33 -13.03 -8.07
CA GLY A 413 32.86 -12.96 -8.18
C GLY A 413 32.23 -11.87 -7.31
N LEU A 414 32.74 -11.66 -6.10
CA LEU A 414 32.32 -10.55 -5.24
C LEU A 414 32.68 -9.19 -5.87
N ALA A 415 33.91 -9.03 -6.38
CA ALA A 415 34.36 -7.82 -7.06
C ALA A 415 33.52 -7.53 -8.33
N ALA A 416 33.24 -8.54 -9.16
CA ALA A 416 32.36 -8.40 -10.33
C ALA A 416 30.93 -8.00 -9.94
N THR A 417 30.40 -8.60 -8.87
CA THR A 417 29.07 -8.25 -8.32
C THR A 417 29.03 -6.80 -7.84
N LEU A 418 30.05 -6.35 -7.08
CA LEU A 418 30.16 -4.97 -6.59
C LEU A 418 30.34 -3.97 -7.73
N ALA A 419 31.10 -4.32 -8.78
CA ALA A 419 31.26 -3.49 -9.97
C ALA A 419 29.92 -3.29 -10.71
N ILE A 420 29.17 -4.36 -10.96
CA ILE A 420 27.84 -4.26 -11.60
C ILE A 420 26.86 -3.47 -10.70
N MET A 421 26.88 -3.67 -9.38
CA MET A 421 26.09 -2.85 -8.46
C MET A 421 26.44 -1.36 -8.58
N ALA A 422 27.73 -1.02 -8.60
CA ALA A 422 28.20 0.36 -8.76
C ALA A 422 27.76 0.97 -10.11
N CYS A 423 27.78 0.19 -11.19
CA CYS A 423 27.27 0.61 -12.50
C CYS A 423 25.75 0.87 -12.52
N ASN A 424 24.96 0.18 -11.70
CA ASN A 424 23.50 0.37 -11.67
C ASN A 424 23.05 1.61 -10.88
N ILE A 425 23.77 2.01 -9.83
CA ILE A 425 23.47 3.21 -9.02
C ILE A 425 23.20 4.49 -9.87
N PRO A 426 24.04 4.87 -10.86
CA PRO A 426 23.76 6.05 -11.69
C PRO A 426 22.54 5.87 -12.60
N LEU A 427 22.28 4.65 -13.11
CA LEU A 427 21.07 4.35 -13.91
C LEU A 427 19.81 4.54 -13.05
N THR A 428 19.74 3.94 -11.87
CA THR A 428 18.60 4.10 -10.96
C THR A 428 18.39 5.56 -10.54
N ARG A 429 19.48 6.30 -10.27
CA ARG A 429 19.42 7.76 -10.00
C ARG A 429 18.86 8.54 -11.19
N MET A 430 19.24 8.19 -12.42
CA MET A 430 18.72 8.83 -13.63
C MET A 430 17.26 8.47 -13.90
N GLN A 431 16.85 7.22 -13.62
CA GLN A 431 15.46 6.77 -13.72
C GLN A 431 14.56 7.50 -12.72
N LYS A 432 14.99 7.69 -11.48
CA LYS A 432 14.25 8.50 -10.49
C LYS A 432 14.14 9.99 -10.90
N ARG A 433 15.18 10.57 -11.52
CA ARG A 433 15.11 11.92 -12.12
C ARG A 433 14.13 12.01 -13.31
N LEU A 434 14.05 10.98 -14.14
CA LEU A 434 13.10 10.91 -15.27
C LEU A 434 11.65 10.77 -14.80
N GLN A 435 11.38 9.92 -13.79
CA GLN A 435 10.05 9.80 -13.18
C GLN A 435 9.56 11.13 -12.60
N GLY A 436 10.44 11.90 -11.94
CA GLY A 436 10.11 13.25 -11.45
C GLY A 436 9.66 14.19 -12.58
N LYS A 437 10.29 14.15 -13.75
CA LYS A 437 9.88 14.96 -14.92
C LYS A 437 8.57 14.47 -15.55
N ILE A 438 8.35 13.16 -15.60
CA ILE A 438 7.07 12.58 -16.04
C ILE A 438 5.93 13.07 -15.14
N MET A 439 6.13 13.09 -13.82
CA MET A 439 5.11 13.54 -12.87
C MET A 439 4.74 15.01 -13.08
N VAL A 440 5.72 15.92 -13.22
CA VAL A 440 5.45 17.34 -13.51
C VAL A 440 4.67 17.52 -14.83
N ALA A 441 5.06 16.82 -15.90
CA ALA A 441 4.34 16.90 -17.19
C ALA A 441 2.92 16.32 -17.11
N LYS A 442 2.76 15.20 -16.39
CA LYS A 442 1.46 14.55 -16.11
C LYS A 442 0.53 15.46 -15.31
N ASP A 443 1.04 16.14 -14.28
CA ASP A 443 0.27 17.03 -13.41
C ASP A 443 -0.17 18.30 -14.17
N ASN A 444 0.72 18.87 -15.00
CA ASN A 444 0.38 19.99 -15.88
C ASN A 444 -0.73 19.61 -16.88
N ARG A 445 -0.63 18.44 -17.52
CA ARG A 445 -1.72 17.92 -18.37
C ARG A 445 -3.00 17.67 -17.57
N MET A 446 -2.91 17.09 -16.37
CA MET A 446 -4.09 16.75 -15.59
C MET A 446 -4.85 17.98 -15.10
N LYS A 447 -4.14 19.03 -14.66
CA LYS A 447 -4.74 20.35 -14.35
C LYS A 447 -5.49 20.92 -15.56
N ALA A 448 -4.82 21.03 -16.72
CA ALA A 448 -5.43 21.55 -17.94
C ALA A 448 -6.64 20.70 -18.41
N THR A 449 -6.56 19.37 -18.27
CA THR A 449 -7.68 18.47 -18.61
C THR A 449 -8.88 18.71 -17.68
N THR A 450 -8.62 18.87 -16.38
CA THR A 450 -9.66 19.12 -15.37
C THR A 450 -10.34 20.49 -15.57
N GLU A 451 -9.57 21.52 -15.91
CA GLU A 451 -10.07 22.85 -16.25
C GLU A 451 -10.98 22.83 -17.49
N VAL A 452 -10.54 22.18 -18.57
CA VAL A 452 -11.33 21.98 -19.81
C VAL A 452 -12.64 21.25 -19.52
N LEU A 453 -12.61 20.17 -18.75
CA LEU A 453 -13.81 19.41 -18.39
C LEU A 453 -14.77 20.22 -17.50
N ARG A 454 -14.26 20.98 -16.52
CA ARG A 454 -15.06 21.86 -15.65
C ARG A 454 -15.76 22.97 -16.45
N SER A 455 -15.12 23.50 -17.49
CA SER A 455 -15.62 24.61 -18.30
C SER A 455 -16.27 24.17 -19.63
N MET A 456 -16.46 22.87 -19.85
CA MET A 456 -16.80 22.27 -21.16
C MET A 456 -18.02 22.91 -21.86
N LYS A 457 -19.05 23.31 -21.12
CA LYS A 457 -20.23 24.00 -21.68
C LYS A 457 -19.85 25.34 -22.33
N ILE A 458 -18.95 26.10 -21.72
CA ILE A 458 -18.50 27.40 -22.23
C ILE A 458 -17.63 27.19 -23.48
N LEU A 459 -16.69 26.25 -23.43
CA LEU A 459 -15.82 25.92 -24.56
C LEU A 459 -16.62 25.47 -25.79
N LYS A 460 -17.69 24.68 -25.60
CA LYS A 460 -18.60 24.28 -26.70
C LYS A 460 -19.46 25.45 -27.21
N LEU A 461 -19.97 26.32 -26.34
CA LEU A 461 -20.71 27.53 -26.74
C LEU A 461 -19.85 28.57 -27.48
N GLN A 462 -18.52 28.49 -27.39
CA GLN A 462 -17.58 29.37 -28.09
C GLN A 462 -16.82 28.66 -29.24
N ALA A 463 -17.11 27.39 -29.52
CA ALA A 463 -16.39 26.56 -30.49
C ALA A 463 -14.85 26.51 -30.28
N TRP A 464 -14.38 26.63 -29.03
CA TRP A 464 -12.95 26.63 -28.67
C TRP A 464 -12.39 25.22 -28.39
N ASP A 465 -13.20 24.18 -28.49
CA ASP A 465 -12.81 22.81 -28.14
C ASP A 465 -11.62 22.29 -28.95
N MET A 466 -11.54 22.61 -30.25
CA MET A 466 -10.37 22.28 -31.09
C MET A 466 -9.09 23.00 -30.66
N GLN A 467 -9.17 24.25 -30.20
CA GLN A 467 -8.01 25.00 -29.70
C GLN A 467 -7.49 24.41 -28.38
N TYR A 468 -8.40 24.10 -27.46
CA TYR A 468 -8.03 23.44 -26.20
C TYR A 468 -7.56 21.99 -26.42
N LEU A 469 -8.09 21.27 -27.41
CA LEU A 469 -7.59 19.95 -27.81
C LEU A 469 -6.14 20.02 -28.27
N GLN A 470 -5.78 20.99 -29.12
CA GLN A 470 -4.38 21.20 -29.54
C GLN A 470 -3.46 21.54 -28.34
N LYS A 471 -3.93 22.36 -27.39
CA LYS A 471 -3.20 22.67 -26.14
C LYS A 471 -2.96 21.40 -25.29
N LEU A 472 -3.97 20.53 -25.15
CA LEU A 472 -3.83 19.24 -24.45
C LEU A 472 -2.91 18.27 -25.20
N GLN A 473 -2.95 18.24 -26.55
CA GLN A 473 -2.04 17.45 -27.38
C GLN A 473 -0.58 17.95 -27.33
N ALA A 474 -0.34 19.24 -27.09
CA ALA A 474 1.01 19.75 -26.83
C ALA A 474 1.56 19.23 -25.50
N LEU A 475 0.78 19.35 -24.41
CA LEU A 475 1.15 18.82 -23.08
C LEU A 475 1.35 17.29 -23.11
N ARG A 476 0.50 16.55 -23.84
CA ARG A 476 0.64 15.10 -24.03
C ARG A 476 1.89 14.70 -24.83
N ARG A 477 2.33 15.52 -25.79
CA ARG A 477 3.61 15.32 -26.49
C ARG A 477 4.82 15.54 -25.57
N GLU A 478 4.75 16.49 -24.63
CA GLU A 478 5.80 16.65 -23.62
C GLU A 478 5.86 15.45 -22.66
N GLU A 479 4.71 15.04 -22.10
CA GLU A 479 4.57 13.84 -21.25
C GLU A 479 5.13 12.59 -21.96
N TYR A 480 4.78 12.39 -23.24
CA TYR A 480 5.31 11.31 -24.07
C TYR A 480 6.83 11.38 -24.25
N ASN A 481 7.40 12.56 -24.51
CA ASN A 481 8.85 12.72 -24.68
C ASN A 481 9.65 12.42 -23.40
N TRP A 482 9.08 12.66 -22.21
CA TRP A 482 9.69 12.22 -20.95
C TRP A 482 9.48 10.72 -20.70
N LEU A 483 8.30 10.19 -21.00
CA LEU A 483 7.98 8.77 -20.85
C LEU A 483 8.84 7.89 -21.76
N TRP A 484 9.03 8.25 -23.02
CA TRP A 484 9.88 7.54 -23.99
C TRP A 484 11.35 7.45 -23.54
N ARG A 485 11.88 8.54 -22.97
CA ARG A 485 13.24 8.55 -22.37
C ARG A 485 13.34 7.63 -21.16
N SER A 486 12.30 7.59 -20.31
CA SER A 486 12.25 6.71 -19.14
C SER A 486 12.11 5.23 -19.51
N VAL A 487 11.23 4.88 -20.45
CA VAL A 487 11.06 3.51 -20.95
C VAL A 487 12.35 3.00 -21.59
N ARG A 488 13.06 3.82 -22.38
CA ARG A 488 14.37 3.47 -22.94
C ARG A 488 15.42 3.17 -21.86
N LEU A 489 15.48 3.98 -20.80
CA LEU A 489 16.38 3.74 -19.67
C LEU A 489 15.98 2.51 -18.85
N SER A 490 14.68 2.28 -18.67
CA SER A 490 14.16 1.10 -18.00
C SER A 490 14.52 -0.16 -18.77
N ALA A 491 14.39 -0.17 -20.11
CA ALA A 491 14.80 -1.30 -20.94
C ALA A 491 16.31 -1.61 -20.81
N LEU A 492 17.17 -0.58 -20.78
CA LEU A 492 18.61 -0.75 -20.51
C LEU A 492 18.87 -1.32 -19.10
N THR A 493 18.17 -0.82 -18.09
CA THR A 493 18.31 -1.28 -16.70
C THR A 493 17.82 -2.72 -16.54
N THR A 494 16.70 -3.09 -17.17
CA THR A 494 16.18 -4.47 -17.23
C THR A 494 17.12 -5.41 -17.99
N PHE A 495 17.73 -4.96 -19.09
CA PHE A 495 18.75 -5.74 -19.81
C PHE A 495 19.97 -6.00 -18.92
N ILE A 496 20.48 -4.97 -18.24
CA ILE A 496 21.60 -5.11 -17.30
C ILE A 496 21.22 -6.05 -16.14
N PHE A 497 20.02 -5.94 -15.57
CA PHE A 497 19.50 -6.85 -14.55
C PHE A 497 19.58 -8.31 -15.03
N TRP A 498 18.86 -8.67 -16.09
CA TRP A 498 18.83 -10.06 -16.57
C TRP A 498 20.18 -10.58 -17.08
N GLY A 499 21.04 -9.70 -17.62
CA GLY A 499 22.42 -10.04 -18.01
C GLY A 499 23.40 -10.19 -16.85
N SER A 500 23.11 -9.62 -15.67
CA SER A 500 24.08 -9.52 -14.55
C SER A 500 24.68 -10.87 -14.14
N PRO A 501 23.91 -11.97 -13.93
CA PRO A 501 24.49 -13.25 -13.55
C PRO A 501 25.43 -13.84 -14.61
N ALA A 502 25.18 -13.57 -15.90
CA ALA A 502 26.04 -14.04 -16.98
C ALA A 502 27.38 -13.29 -16.96
N PHE A 503 27.36 -11.95 -16.85
CA PHE A 503 28.60 -11.16 -16.76
C PHE A 503 29.42 -11.49 -15.49
N ILE A 504 28.76 -11.63 -14.33
CA ILE A 504 29.44 -12.03 -13.08
C ILE A 504 30.06 -13.43 -13.25
N SER A 505 29.31 -14.38 -13.81
CA SER A 505 29.80 -15.75 -14.05
C SER A 505 31.00 -15.76 -15.00
N SER A 506 30.94 -15.07 -16.13
CA SER A 506 32.04 -15.01 -17.10
C SER A 506 33.32 -14.41 -16.50
N ILE A 507 33.21 -13.33 -15.72
CA ILE A 507 34.38 -12.74 -15.03
C ILE A 507 34.91 -13.72 -13.98
N THR A 508 34.03 -14.28 -13.14
CA THR A 508 34.44 -15.20 -12.06
C THR A 508 35.14 -16.44 -12.60
N PHE A 509 34.53 -17.13 -13.55
CA PHE A 509 35.07 -18.37 -14.10
C PHE A 509 36.32 -18.11 -14.95
N GLY A 510 36.39 -16.98 -15.67
CA GLY A 510 37.61 -16.53 -16.33
C GLY A 510 38.77 -16.34 -15.34
N SER A 511 38.54 -15.65 -14.22
CA SER A 511 39.53 -15.52 -13.15
C SER A 511 39.90 -16.87 -12.51
N CYS A 512 38.93 -17.78 -12.32
CA CYS A 512 39.21 -19.12 -11.78
C CYS A 512 40.12 -19.93 -12.71
N ILE A 513 39.89 -19.88 -14.03
CA ILE A 513 40.75 -20.55 -15.03
C ILE A 513 42.17 -19.95 -14.99
N LEU A 514 42.31 -18.62 -14.95
CA LEU A 514 43.62 -17.94 -14.85
C LEU A 514 44.36 -18.25 -13.54
N MET A 515 43.62 -18.54 -12.47
CA MET A 515 44.16 -18.96 -11.17
C MET A 515 44.40 -20.47 -11.04
N GLY A 516 44.15 -21.26 -12.10
CA GLY A 516 44.31 -22.73 -12.09
C GLY A 516 43.31 -23.48 -11.20
N ILE A 517 42.18 -22.86 -10.85
CA ILE A 517 41.18 -23.45 -9.94
C ILE A 517 40.31 -24.45 -10.73
N PRO A 518 40.18 -25.72 -10.28
CA PRO A 518 39.42 -26.74 -11.01
C PRO A 518 37.91 -26.45 -11.01
N LEU A 519 37.40 -25.96 -12.13
CA LEU A 519 35.98 -25.76 -12.35
C LEU A 519 35.32 -27.10 -12.74
N THR A 520 34.37 -27.55 -11.93
CA THR A 520 33.50 -28.70 -12.22
C THR A 520 32.10 -28.21 -12.58
N ALA A 521 31.30 -29.04 -13.24
CA ALA A 521 29.89 -28.73 -13.48
C ALA A 521 29.13 -28.42 -12.16
N GLY A 522 29.50 -29.09 -11.06
CA GLY A 522 28.92 -28.85 -9.74
C GLY A 522 29.24 -27.47 -9.16
N THR A 523 30.51 -27.06 -9.19
CA THR A 523 30.93 -25.74 -8.68
C THR A 523 30.42 -24.60 -9.55
N VAL A 524 30.39 -24.78 -10.87
CA VAL A 524 29.83 -23.80 -11.84
C VAL A 524 28.32 -23.60 -11.63
N LEU A 525 27.53 -24.68 -11.51
CA LEU A 525 26.09 -24.59 -11.30
C LEU A 525 25.73 -24.00 -9.92
N SER A 526 26.49 -24.37 -8.87
CA SER A 526 26.35 -23.80 -7.52
C SER A 526 26.63 -22.29 -7.50
N ALA A 527 27.73 -21.84 -8.12
CA ALA A 527 28.07 -20.43 -8.21
C ALA A 527 27.03 -19.63 -9.01
N LEU A 528 26.60 -20.13 -10.19
CA LEU A 528 25.56 -19.48 -11.00
C LEU A 528 24.22 -19.34 -10.25
N ALA A 529 23.81 -20.36 -9.49
CA ALA A 529 22.63 -20.28 -8.63
C ALA A 529 22.81 -19.23 -7.53
N THR A 530 24.00 -19.18 -6.91
CA THR A 530 24.32 -18.22 -5.84
C THR A 530 24.32 -16.77 -6.34
N PHE A 531 24.88 -16.50 -7.53
CA PHE A 531 24.84 -15.16 -8.15
C PHE A 531 23.42 -14.70 -8.48
N ARG A 532 22.56 -15.60 -8.97
CA ARG A 532 21.13 -15.30 -9.20
C ARG A 532 20.39 -14.97 -7.91
N MET A 533 20.68 -15.67 -6.80
CA MET A 533 20.08 -15.37 -5.49
C MET A 533 20.58 -14.06 -4.88
N LEU A 534 21.81 -13.66 -5.15
CA LEU A 534 22.38 -12.41 -4.65
C LEU A 534 21.89 -11.17 -5.43
N GLN A 535 21.28 -11.36 -6.60
CA GLN A 535 20.79 -10.28 -7.47
C GLN A 535 19.58 -9.53 -6.89
N ASP A 536 18.50 -10.24 -6.57
CA ASP A 536 17.26 -9.65 -6.04
C ASP A 536 17.51 -8.68 -4.85
N PRO A 537 18.27 -9.06 -3.79
CA PRO A 537 18.60 -8.14 -2.70
C PRO A 537 19.37 -6.89 -3.15
N ILE A 538 20.37 -7.03 -4.04
CA ILE A 538 21.20 -5.92 -4.52
C ILE A 538 20.37 -4.87 -5.26
N PHE A 539 19.47 -5.31 -6.15
CA PHE A 539 18.67 -4.38 -6.95
C PHE A 539 17.49 -3.77 -6.17
N THR A 540 17.07 -4.37 -5.06
CA THR A 540 15.99 -3.81 -4.20
C THR A 540 16.50 -2.65 -3.31
N LEU A 541 17.79 -2.60 -2.98
CA LEU A 541 18.41 -1.58 -2.10
C LEU A 541 18.00 -0.11 -2.39
N PRO A 542 17.98 0.39 -3.64
CA PRO A 542 17.67 1.80 -3.92
C PRO A 542 16.21 2.17 -3.61
N ASP A 543 15.32 1.18 -3.52
CA ASP A 543 13.89 1.37 -3.26
C ASP A 543 13.56 1.15 -1.78
N LEU A 544 14.29 0.27 -1.07
CA LEU A 544 14.33 0.28 0.40
C LEU A 544 14.62 1.69 0.92
N LEU A 545 15.72 2.30 0.47
CA LEU A 545 16.11 3.66 0.87
C LEU A 545 15.04 4.71 0.53
N SER A 546 14.32 4.51 -0.58
CA SER A 546 13.24 5.40 -1.03
C SER A 546 11.98 5.31 -0.16
N VAL A 547 11.60 4.10 0.25
CA VAL A 547 10.42 3.87 1.09
C VAL A 547 10.72 4.24 2.54
N PHE A 548 11.92 3.97 3.06
CA PHE A 548 12.32 4.44 4.39
C PHE A 548 12.36 5.97 4.50
N ALA A 549 12.85 6.68 3.47
CA ALA A 549 12.82 8.14 3.45
C ALA A 549 11.39 8.70 3.41
N GLN A 550 10.52 8.14 2.56
CA GLN A 550 9.11 8.55 2.47
C GLN A 550 8.33 8.21 3.73
N GLY A 551 8.48 6.99 4.25
CA GLY A 551 7.81 6.50 5.46
C GLY A 551 8.21 7.30 6.70
N LYS A 552 9.48 7.70 6.84
CA LYS A 552 9.90 8.64 7.89
C LYS A 552 9.16 9.98 7.77
N VAL A 553 9.21 10.62 6.60
CA VAL A 553 8.58 11.94 6.38
C VAL A 553 7.05 11.88 6.56
N SER A 554 6.43 10.72 6.30
CA SER A 554 5.02 10.44 6.59
C SER A 554 4.74 10.23 8.08
N ALA A 555 5.60 9.48 8.79
CA ALA A 555 5.50 9.31 10.24
C ALA A 555 5.74 10.61 11.00
N ASP A 556 6.69 11.45 10.56
CA ASP A 556 6.93 12.78 11.14
C ASP A 556 5.69 13.71 10.99
N ARG A 557 4.89 13.57 9.91
CA ARG A 557 3.59 14.25 9.78
C ARG A 557 2.53 13.69 10.73
N VAL A 558 2.32 12.37 10.70
CA VAL A 558 1.31 11.69 11.54
C VAL A 558 1.59 11.92 13.03
N ALA A 559 2.85 11.83 13.46
CA ALA A 559 3.23 12.06 14.83
C ALA A 559 2.97 13.51 15.27
N LYS A 560 3.25 14.52 14.42
CA LYS A 560 2.90 15.92 14.72
C LYS A 560 1.40 16.12 14.86
N TYR A 561 0.60 15.56 13.95
CA TYR A 561 -0.86 15.63 14.04
C TYR A 561 -1.42 14.98 15.32
N LEU A 562 -0.86 13.86 15.77
CA LEU A 562 -1.24 13.22 17.04
C LEU A 562 -0.80 14.03 18.28
N GLN A 563 0.18 14.94 18.14
CA GLN A 563 0.61 15.90 19.17
C GLN A 563 -0.20 17.20 19.20
N GLU A 564 -1.11 17.44 18.24
CA GLU A 564 -1.97 18.64 18.27
C GLU A 564 -2.92 18.66 19.47
N GLU A 565 -3.34 19.87 19.85
CA GLU A 565 -4.11 20.12 21.07
C GLU A 565 -5.54 19.59 20.95
N GLU A 566 -6.01 18.90 22.00
CA GLU A 566 -7.39 18.44 22.12
C GLU A 566 -8.25 19.45 22.90
N LEU A 567 -9.57 19.34 22.75
CA LEU A 567 -10.56 20.09 23.50
C LEU A 567 -10.48 19.75 24.99
N LYS A 568 -10.47 20.77 25.83
CA LYS A 568 -10.56 20.66 27.29
C LYS A 568 -12.00 20.28 27.68
N TYR A 569 -12.22 18.99 27.94
CA TYR A 569 -13.51 18.47 28.40
C TYR A 569 -13.88 18.95 29.81
N ASP A 570 -12.89 19.39 30.58
CA ASP A 570 -12.96 20.03 31.88
C ASP A 570 -13.41 21.50 31.84
N ALA A 571 -13.58 22.10 30.65
CA ALA A 571 -13.97 23.50 30.49
C ALA A 571 -15.47 23.79 30.76
N VAL A 572 -16.30 22.76 30.94
CA VAL A 572 -17.73 22.89 31.27
C VAL A 572 -18.05 21.95 32.44
N THR A 573 -18.65 22.48 33.51
CA THR A 573 -19.10 21.66 34.64
C THR A 573 -20.55 21.24 34.41
N GLU A 574 -20.78 19.98 34.06
CA GLU A 574 -22.12 19.40 34.00
C GLU A 574 -22.64 19.11 35.42
N VAL A 575 -23.61 19.90 35.88
CA VAL A 575 -24.24 19.75 37.21
C VAL A 575 -25.55 18.96 37.07
N PRO A 576 -25.87 17.99 37.97
CA PRO A 576 -27.14 17.29 37.96
C PRO A 576 -28.34 18.25 38.06
N ARG A 577 -29.39 17.97 37.26
CA ARG A 577 -30.57 18.84 37.10
C ARG A 577 -31.35 19.16 38.37
N ASP A 578 -31.17 18.34 39.41
CA ASP A 578 -31.84 18.48 40.71
C ASP A 578 -31.11 19.48 41.64
N ASN A 579 -29.86 19.84 41.30
CA ASN A 579 -29.04 20.78 42.07
C ASN A 579 -29.09 22.23 41.51
N THR A 580 -29.67 22.47 40.32
CA THR A 580 -29.74 23.81 39.70
C THR A 580 -31.08 24.09 39.02
N ASP A 581 -31.61 25.30 39.26
CA ASP A 581 -32.69 25.93 38.46
C ASP A 581 -32.23 26.40 37.08
N TYR A 582 -30.91 26.54 36.91
CA TYR A 582 -30.26 27.04 35.71
C TYR A 582 -29.86 25.89 34.79
N ASP A 583 -30.17 26.04 33.49
CA ASP A 583 -29.75 25.13 32.42
C ASP A 583 -28.42 25.59 31.77
N VAL A 584 -28.08 26.88 31.89
CA VAL A 584 -26.78 27.46 31.51
C VAL A 584 -26.41 28.54 32.53
N GLU A 585 -25.17 28.51 33.02
CA GLU A 585 -24.59 29.52 33.90
C GLU A 585 -23.14 29.80 33.47
N ILE A 586 -22.82 31.08 33.28
CA ILE A 586 -21.49 31.60 32.99
C ILE A 586 -21.24 32.73 34.00
N ASP A 587 -20.08 32.70 34.63
CA ASP A 587 -19.65 33.61 35.70
C ASP A 587 -18.24 34.12 35.33
N HIS A 588 -18.10 35.42 35.10
CA HIS A 588 -16.88 36.12 34.66
C HIS A 588 -16.16 35.45 33.46
N GLY A 589 -16.93 34.97 32.48
CA GLY A 589 -16.42 34.15 31.38
C GLY A 589 -15.46 34.89 30.42
N ILE A 590 -14.30 34.29 30.15
CA ILE A 590 -13.31 34.77 29.15
C ILE A 590 -13.07 33.66 28.13
N PHE A 591 -13.24 33.97 26.84
CA PHE A 591 -13.16 32.99 25.75
C PHE A 591 -12.29 33.50 24.59
N SER A 592 -11.51 32.60 23.99
CA SER A 592 -10.67 32.89 22.81
C SER A 592 -10.59 31.69 21.87
N TRP A 593 -10.41 31.96 20.58
CA TRP A 593 -10.13 30.94 19.57
C TRP A 593 -8.68 30.45 19.56
N GLU A 594 -7.77 31.22 20.17
CA GLU A 594 -6.32 30.96 20.25
C GLU A 594 -5.85 31.07 21.70
N LEU A 595 -4.99 30.15 22.13
CA LEU A 595 -4.59 29.97 23.53
C LEU A 595 -3.60 31.05 24.04
N GLU A 596 -2.88 31.71 23.14
CA GLU A 596 -1.81 32.69 23.48
C GLU A 596 -2.14 34.13 23.01
N THR A 597 -3.42 34.47 22.81
CA THR A 597 -3.80 35.84 22.41
C THR A 597 -3.96 36.78 23.61
N THR A 598 -3.24 37.91 23.57
CA THR A 598 -3.41 39.03 24.52
C THR A 598 -4.74 39.78 24.37
N SER A 599 -5.51 39.49 23.32
CA SER A 599 -6.88 39.97 23.11
C SER A 599 -7.84 38.79 22.99
N PRO A 600 -8.41 38.27 24.10
CA PRO A 600 -9.50 37.31 24.05
C PRO A 600 -10.68 37.80 23.21
N THR A 601 -11.46 36.86 22.69
CA THR A 601 -12.58 37.13 21.76
C THR A 601 -13.85 37.57 22.49
N LEU A 602 -14.06 37.05 23.70
CA LEU A 602 -15.08 37.46 24.65
C LEU A 602 -14.45 37.62 26.03
N THR A 603 -14.92 38.61 26.80
CA THR A 603 -14.45 38.94 28.15
C THR A 603 -15.64 39.36 28.99
N ASP A 604 -15.57 39.14 30.31
CA ASP A 604 -16.57 39.66 31.26
C ASP A 604 -18.00 39.16 30.96
N VAL A 605 -18.10 37.89 30.55
CA VAL A 605 -19.38 37.27 30.17
C VAL A 605 -20.06 36.67 31.40
N ASP A 606 -20.94 37.45 32.02
CA ASP A 606 -21.89 36.99 33.03
C ASP A 606 -23.25 36.68 32.40
N PHE A 607 -23.73 35.43 32.54
CA PHE A 607 -24.97 35.01 31.89
C PHE A 607 -25.61 33.79 32.57
N LYS A 608 -26.88 33.90 32.98
CA LYS A 608 -27.60 32.83 33.71
C LYS A 608 -28.99 32.59 33.11
N VAL A 609 -29.27 31.35 32.68
CA VAL A 609 -30.51 30.96 31.99
C VAL A 609 -31.28 29.94 32.83
N LYS A 610 -32.47 30.30 33.31
CA LYS A 610 -33.35 29.37 34.04
C LYS A 610 -34.02 28.38 33.08
N ARG A 611 -34.30 27.19 33.59
CA ARG A 611 -34.97 26.10 32.87
C ARG A 611 -36.26 26.56 32.20
N GLY A 612 -36.37 26.32 30.89
CA GLY A 612 -37.54 26.71 30.07
C GLY A 612 -37.56 28.16 29.57
N MET A 613 -36.58 29.01 29.91
CA MET A 613 -36.47 30.35 29.32
C MET A 613 -36.13 30.29 27.81
N LYS A 614 -36.76 31.17 27.03
CA LYS A 614 -36.37 31.44 25.63
C LYS A 614 -35.55 32.72 25.59
N VAL A 615 -34.27 32.62 25.28
CA VAL A 615 -33.37 33.78 25.18
C VAL A 615 -33.13 34.15 23.72
N ALA A 616 -33.12 35.46 23.43
CA ALA A 616 -32.63 36.00 22.18
C ALA A 616 -31.29 36.71 22.43
N ILE A 617 -30.27 36.37 21.66
CA ILE A 617 -28.98 37.07 21.63
C ILE A 617 -29.04 38.08 20.50
N CYS A 618 -28.62 39.33 20.76
CA CYS A 618 -28.63 40.42 19.79
C CYS A 618 -27.25 41.06 19.71
N GLY A 619 -26.77 41.34 18.50
CA GLY A 619 -25.45 41.93 18.28
C GLY A 619 -25.29 42.58 16.92
N ASN A 620 -24.23 43.37 16.75
CA ASN A 620 -23.88 43.97 15.46
C ASN A 620 -23.18 42.93 14.56
N GLY A 621 -23.17 43.14 13.23
CA GLY A 621 -22.84 42.14 12.19
C GLY A 621 -21.43 41.50 12.23
N ARG A 622 -20.59 41.84 13.20
CA ARG A 622 -19.31 41.14 13.48
C ARG A 622 -19.37 40.19 14.67
N LEU A 623 -20.29 40.38 15.63
CA LEU A 623 -20.45 39.47 16.78
C LEU A 623 -21.01 38.10 16.33
N TRP A 624 -21.89 38.08 15.32
CA TRP A 624 -22.50 36.87 14.73
C TRP A 624 -21.54 35.94 13.96
N LYS A 625 -20.22 36.05 14.19
CA LYS A 625 -19.19 35.16 13.63
C LYS A 625 -18.34 34.47 14.71
N ILE A 626 -18.74 34.65 15.97
CA ILE A 626 -18.23 33.99 17.17
C ILE A 626 -19.21 32.87 17.52
#